data_AF-A0A1I2WD40-F1
#
_entry.id   AF-A0A1I2WD40-F1
#
_cell.length_a   1.000
_cell.length_b   1.000
_cell.length_c   1.000
_cell.angle_alpha   90.00
_cell.angle_beta   90.00
_cell.angle_gamma   90.00
#
_symmetry.space_group_name_H-M   'P 1'
#
loop_
_entity.id
_entity.type
_entity.pdbx_description
1 polymer ?
#
loop_
_entity_poly.entity_id
_entity_poly.type
_entity_poly.pdbx_seq_one_letter_code
_entity_poly.pdbx_strand_id
1 'polypeptide(L)'
;MPIEYFYSEPDNVLCVKVDIPVVLAEEEVQIIVDNIAALPELAQKVDHIDARLDDFDARPIFIHENGDRWISVIEEEGWERFGWHWSTHRQPVVKKVLVSGILHKQIYYVDKHDIVKHVGEDIPFADDVTLDVAQPVVNEDNVYIKLKHKKIDMRWDLRRGSRLQQTGVMIFQVKVVEDRQIFVNVCPQLDRKCVKGVNLLKDGELESWGTDTTPIFWGASNVIRENSGAILGNVPTNSASLFQTVDLDIVPTGTYRMCFDATEVTPGGAATSAYTLTAEVVFYNRHGRVVSSESQSWTASQIPDNSTTRYCLNAMAPEEARSALVRFTFDPNSAVNAAQVLIDNVMLECTRVQNQYYEKYYTG
;
A
#
# COMPACT_ATOMS: atom_id res chain seq x y z
N MET A 1 20.93 -3.37 -8.86
CA MET A 1 21.24 -2.61 -10.10
C MET A 1 19.92 -2.10 -10.65
N PRO A 2 19.74 -0.79 -10.88
CA PRO A 2 18.58 -0.31 -11.61
C PRO A 2 18.61 -0.93 -13.01
N ILE A 3 17.49 -1.49 -13.45
CA ILE A 3 17.34 -2.02 -14.81
C ILE A 3 16.71 -0.90 -15.63
N GLU A 4 17.45 -0.35 -16.59
CA GLU A 4 16.91 0.58 -17.57
C GLU A 4 16.15 -0.20 -18.64
N TYR A 5 14.92 0.22 -18.91
CA TYR A 5 14.12 -0.27 -20.02
C TYR A 5 14.09 0.82 -21.09
N PHE A 6 14.65 0.55 -22.27
CA PHE A 6 14.52 1.44 -23.42
C PHE A 6 13.16 1.19 -24.08
N TYR A 7 12.24 2.15 -23.93
CA TYR A 7 10.96 2.13 -24.64
C TYR A 7 11.12 2.89 -25.96
N SER A 8 11.01 2.19 -27.08
CA SER A 8 11.28 2.73 -28.42
C SER A 8 10.01 2.77 -29.28
N GLU A 9 8.94 3.42 -28.86
CA GLU A 9 7.78 3.76 -29.72
C GLU A 9 6.95 4.89 -29.06
N PRO A 10 6.19 5.69 -29.84
CA PRO A 10 5.54 6.91 -29.38
C PRO A 10 4.20 6.59 -28.71
N ASP A 11 4.22 5.92 -27.56
CA ASP A 11 3.03 5.84 -26.73
C ASP A 11 2.87 7.13 -25.93
N ASN A 12 1.61 7.50 -25.64
CA ASN A 12 1.30 8.61 -24.75
C ASN A 12 1.81 8.27 -23.34
N VAL A 13 3.04 8.70 -23.05
CA VAL A 13 3.68 8.51 -21.76
C VAL A 13 2.85 9.23 -20.70
N LEU A 14 2.34 8.49 -19.71
CA LEU A 14 1.75 9.11 -18.53
C LEU A 14 2.90 9.59 -17.64
N CYS A 15 3.18 10.88 -17.68
CA CYS A 15 4.11 11.51 -16.75
C CYS A 15 3.37 11.85 -15.47
N VAL A 16 3.85 11.34 -14.34
CA VAL A 16 3.35 11.71 -13.01
C VAL A 16 4.42 12.53 -12.32
N LYS A 17 4.01 13.67 -11.75
CA LYS A 17 4.87 14.46 -10.86
C LYS A 17 4.84 13.80 -9.48
N VAL A 18 6.01 13.39 -8.99
CA VAL A 18 6.17 12.77 -7.68
C VAL A 18 7.12 13.60 -6.83
N ASP A 19 6.95 13.49 -5.51
CA ASP A 19 7.79 14.14 -4.51
C ASP A 19 8.61 13.07 -3.79
N ILE A 20 9.93 13.18 -3.85
CA ILE A 20 10.86 12.13 -3.41
C ILE A 20 11.85 12.68 -2.38
N PRO A 21 11.97 12.06 -1.19
CA PRO A 21 12.97 12.43 -0.21
C PRO A 21 14.36 11.92 -0.62
N VAL A 22 15.26 12.82 -1.02
CA VAL A 22 16.64 12.50 -1.35
C VAL A 22 17.53 12.70 -0.12
N VAL A 23 18.27 11.66 0.29
CA VAL A 23 19.21 11.74 1.40
C VAL A 23 20.53 12.31 0.89
N LEU A 24 20.93 13.48 1.40
CA LEU A 24 22.14 14.19 1.01
C LEU A 24 23.35 13.79 1.85
N ALA A 25 23.14 13.59 3.16
CA ALA A 25 24.17 13.14 4.09
C ALA A 25 23.56 12.28 5.19
N GLU A 26 24.36 11.35 5.72
CA GLU A 26 23.98 10.46 6.82
C GLU A 26 25.20 10.22 7.72
N GLU A 27 25.12 10.65 8.97
CA GLU A 27 26.25 10.61 9.92
C GLU A 27 25.78 10.20 11.31
N GLU A 28 26.64 9.48 12.05
CA GLU A 28 26.44 9.21 13.48
C GLU A 28 27.18 10.26 14.31
N VAL A 29 26.47 10.87 15.25
CA VAL A 29 26.95 12.01 16.03
C VAL A 29 26.75 11.75 17.52
N GLN A 30 27.65 12.31 18.33
CA GLN A 30 27.60 12.20 19.78
C GLN A 30 27.58 13.59 20.39
N ILE A 31 26.58 13.88 21.21
CA ILE A 31 26.45 15.14 21.96
C ILE A 31 26.67 14.81 23.43
N ILE A 32 27.62 15.52 24.05
CA ILE A 32 28.01 15.31 25.45
C ILE A 32 27.46 16.45 26.29
N VAL A 33 26.71 16.11 27.34
CA VAL A 33 26.17 17.05 28.32
C VAL A 33 26.71 16.72 29.70
N ASP A 34 27.59 17.58 30.19
CA ASP A 34 28.13 17.51 31.55
C ASP A 34 27.33 18.38 32.51
N ASN A 35 27.06 17.86 33.71
CA ASN A 35 26.36 18.58 34.75
C ASN A 35 26.79 18.20 36.17
N ILE A 36 26.70 19.15 37.10
CA ILE A 36 26.91 18.93 38.54
C ILE A 36 25.65 19.32 39.29
N ALA A 37 24.92 18.32 39.80
CA ALA A 37 23.73 18.54 40.59
C ALA A 37 24.04 18.49 42.09
N ALA A 38 23.36 19.34 42.87
CA ALA A 38 23.33 19.24 44.32
C ALA A 38 22.03 18.52 44.72
N LEU A 39 22.15 17.34 45.34
CA LEU A 39 21.00 16.61 45.84
C LEU A 39 20.38 17.37 47.03
N PRO A 40 19.04 17.39 47.14
CA PRO A 40 18.35 18.11 48.23
C PRO A 40 18.74 17.62 49.63
N GLU A 41 19.17 16.36 49.72
CA GLU A 41 19.54 15.68 50.96
C GLU A 41 20.81 14.86 50.76
N LEU A 42 21.43 14.43 51.87
CA LEU A 42 22.59 13.54 51.83
C LEU A 42 22.17 12.15 51.34
N ALA A 43 22.76 11.72 50.22
CA ALA A 43 22.63 10.40 49.62
C ALA A 43 23.79 9.49 50.06
N GLN A 44 23.46 8.24 50.38
CA GLN A 44 24.43 7.16 50.57
C GLN A 44 24.93 6.62 49.22
N LYS A 45 24.01 6.44 48.27
CA LYS A 45 24.30 5.99 46.90
C LYS A 45 23.26 6.51 45.91
N VAL A 46 23.66 6.59 44.64
CA VAL A 46 22.75 6.75 43.51
C VAL A 46 22.50 5.35 42.95
N ASP A 47 21.23 5.02 42.74
CA ASP A 47 20.84 3.71 42.24
C ASP A 47 20.91 3.67 40.71
N HIS A 48 20.15 4.55 40.06
CA HIS A 48 20.17 4.77 38.62
C HIS A 48 19.66 6.18 38.27
N ILE A 49 19.91 6.59 37.03
CA ILE A 49 19.39 7.83 36.46
C ILE A 49 18.63 7.45 35.20
N ASP A 50 17.33 7.73 35.18
CA ASP A 50 16.52 7.62 33.98
C ASP A 50 16.62 8.92 33.19
N ALA A 51 16.90 8.83 31.90
CA ALA A 51 17.05 9.98 31.02
C ALA A 51 16.19 9.83 29.77
N ARG A 52 15.59 10.93 29.33
CA ARG A 52 14.85 11.04 28.08
C ARG A 52 15.07 12.40 27.44
N LEU A 53 14.75 12.48 26.15
CA LEU A 53 14.86 13.69 25.35
C LEU A 53 13.50 14.31 25.13
N ASP A 54 13.38 15.58 25.52
CA ASP A 54 12.20 16.42 25.37
C ASP A 54 12.52 17.61 24.48
N ASP A 55 11.50 18.16 23.81
CA ASP A 55 11.57 19.34 22.94
C ASP A 55 12.78 19.31 21.97
N PHE A 56 13.05 18.12 21.46
CA PHE A 56 14.23 17.82 20.66
C PHE A 56 13.99 18.10 19.18
N ASP A 57 14.76 19.02 18.62
CA ASP A 57 14.67 19.49 17.24
C ASP A 57 16.06 19.55 16.58
N ALA A 58 16.10 19.44 15.26
CA ALA A 58 17.30 19.67 14.47
C ALA A 58 17.00 20.40 13.17
N ARG A 59 17.83 21.40 12.87
CA ARG A 59 17.68 22.24 11.69
C ARG A 59 18.99 22.39 10.92
N PRO A 60 18.94 22.40 9.57
CA PRO A 60 20.11 22.69 8.77
C PRO A 60 20.55 24.15 8.97
N ILE A 61 21.86 24.39 8.91
CA ILE A 61 22.43 25.72 8.79
C ILE A 61 22.95 25.86 7.36
N PHE A 62 22.37 26.79 6.63
CA PHE A 62 22.77 27.09 5.26
C PHE A 62 23.83 28.17 5.19
N ILE A 63 24.80 27.95 4.32
CA ILE A 63 25.71 28.97 3.81
C ILE A 63 25.51 29.12 2.32
N HIS A 64 25.69 30.34 1.80
CA HIS A 64 25.53 30.62 0.39
C HIS A 64 26.90 30.77 -0.27
N GLU A 65 27.29 29.81 -1.10
CA GLU A 65 28.56 29.81 -1.84
C GLU A 65 28.37 30.25 -3.29
N ASN A 66 29.46 30.50 -4.01
CA ASN A 66 29.39 30.71 -5.45
C ASN A 66 29.08 29.38 -6.15
N GLY A 67 28.17 29.38 -7.12
CA GLY A 67 27.72 28.17 -7.81
C GLY A 67 28.80 27.50 -8.69
N ASP A 68 29.82 28.25 -9.11
CA ASP A 68 30.96 27.75 -9.88
C ASP A 68 31.74 26.64 -9.16
N ARG A 69 31.81 26.70 -7.83
CA ARG A 69 32.44 25.67 -6.99
C ARG A 69 31.72 24.32 -7.06
N TRP A 70 30.44 24.30 -7.42
CA TRP A 70 29.57 23.12 -7.37
C TRP A 70 29.18 22.61 -8.76
N ILE A 71 29.76 23.19 -9.82
CA ILE A 71 29.35 22.94 -11.21
C ILE A 71 29.35 21.46 -11.58
N SER A 72 30.34 20.69 -11.12
CA SER A 72 30.43 19.26 -11.39
C SER A 72 29.25 18.48 -10.82
N VAL A 73 28.81 18.81 -9.59
CA VAL A 73 27.67 18.15 -8.93
C VAL A 73 26.37 18.54 -9.61
N ILE A 74 26.20 19.83 -9.90
CA ILE A 74 25.00 20.40 -10.53
C ILE A 74 24.78 19.81 -11.92
N GLU A 75 25.84 19.72 -12.74
CA GLU A 75 25.78 19.18 -14.10
C GLU A 75 25.56 17.66 -14.09
N GLU A 76 26.28 16.92 -13.24
CA GLU A 76 26.13 15.46 -13.11
C GLU A 76 24.72 15.07 -12.64
N GLU A 77 24.16 15.81 -11.68
CA GLU A 77 22.81 15.59 -11.20
C GLU A 77 21.73 16.29 -12.06
N GLY A 78 22.11 17.00 -13.12
CA GLY A 78 21.22 17.63 -14.09
C GLY A 78 20.23 18.62 -13.47
N TRP A 79 20.68 19.50 -12.58
CA TRP A 79 19.79 20.36 -11.77
C TRP A 79 18.99 21.40 -12.56
N GLU A 80 19.32 21.63 -13.84
CA GLU A 80 18.52 22.46 -14.74
C GLU A 80 17.05 21.99 -14.81
N ARG A 81 16.79 20.69 -14.63
CA ARG A 81 15.44 20.12 -14.59
C ARG A 81 14.60 20.59 -13.39
N PHE A 82 15.25 21.14 -12.37
CA PHE A 82 14.63 21.76 -11.21
C PHE A 82 14.58 23.29 -11.31
N GLY A 83 14.91 23.86 -12.48
CA GLY A 83 14.91 25.31 -12.72
C GLY A 83 16.12 26.05 -12.14
N TRP A 84 17.18 25.32 -11.78
CA TRP A 84 18.37 25.90 -11.16
C TRP A 84 19.50 26.10 -12.18
N HIS A 85 20.11 27.29 -12.20
CA HIS A 85 21.23 27.64 -13.09
C HIS A 85 22.39 28.29 -12.32
N TRP A 86 23.61 27.75 -12.48
CA TRP A 86 24.81 28.15 -11.73
C TRP A 86 25.21 29.61 -11.88
N SER A 87 24.86 30.23 -13.01
CA SER A 87 25.20 31.62 -13.34
C SER A 87 24.24 32.66 -12.73
N THR A 88 23.15 32.21 -12.10
CA THR A 88 22.05 33.09 -11.67
C THR A 88 21.83 33.15 -10.16
N HIS A 89 22.41 32.23 -9.38
CA HIS A 89 22.17 32.12 -7.94
C HIS A 89 23.44 31.79 -7.16
N ARG A 90 23.51 32.25 -5.91
CA ARG A 90 24.43 31.67 -4.92
C ARG A 90 23.88 30.31 -4.51
N GLN A 91 24.76 29.31 -4.43
CA GLN A 91 24.39 27.95 -4.11
C GLN A 91 24.18 27.82 -2.59
N PRO A 92 22.97 27.51 -2.11
CA PRO A 92 22.78 27.15 -0.72
C PRO A 92 23.44 25.80 -0.41
N VAL A 93 24.19 25.73 0.68
CA VAL A 93 24.99 24.58 1.06
C VAL A 93 24.79 24.31 2.54
N VAL A 94 24.52 23.05 2.89
CA VAL A 94 24.47 22.57 4.26
C VAL A 94 25.81 21.97 4.62
N LYS A 95 26.45 22.51 5.65
CA LYS A 95 27.65 21.90 6.28
C LYS A 95 27.45 21.62 7.76
N LYS A 96 26.54 22.35 8.40
CA LYS A 96 26.26 22.19 9.82
C LYS A 96 24.78 21.95 10.07
N VAL A 97 24.48 21.16 11.08
CA VAL A 97 23.13 20.92 11.58
C VAL A 97 23.11 21.34 13.04
N LEU A 98 22.23 22.28 13.39
CA LEU A 98 22.01 22.63 14.79
C LEU A 98 21.06 21.60 15.39
N VAL A 99 21.47 20.97 16.48
CA VAL A 99 20.65 20.03 17.25
C VAL A 99 20.42 20.63 18.63
N SER A 100 19.18 20.67 19.09
CA SER A 100 18.84 21.24 20.39
C SER A 100 17.67 20.52 21.05
N GLY A 101 17.61 20.57 22.38
CA GLY A 101 16.50 20.04 23.14
C GLY A 101 16.74 20.12 24.64
N ILE A 102 15.96 19.33 25.39
CA ILE A 102 16.05 19.23 26.84
C ILE A 102 16.34 17.78 27.22
N LEU A 103 17.44 17.56 27.94
CA LEU A 103 17.73 16.29 28.58
C LEU A 103 16.98 16.27 29.93
N HIS A 104 15.83 15.62 29.94
CA HIS A 104 15.03 15.39 31.13
C HIS A 104 15.55 14.15 31.87
N LYS A 105 15.84 14.31 33.17
CA LYS A 105 16.42 13.26 33.99
C LYS A 105 15.64 13.06 35.28
N GLN A 106 15.55 11.81 35.71
CA GLN A 106 15.05 11.42 37.02
C GLN A 106 16.15 10.66 37.75
N ILE A 107 16.70 11.25 38.81
CA ILE A 107 17.79 10.69 39.60
C ILE A 107 17.19 9.93 40.77
N TYR A 108 17.42 8.63 40.87
CA TYR A 108 16.99 7.79 41.99
C TYR A 108 18.16 7.53 42.94
N TYR A 109 17.99 7.82 44.23
CA TYR A 109 19.04 7.70 45.23
C TYR A 109 18.51 7.23 46.58
N VAL A 110 19.40 6.70 47.42
CA VAL A 110 19.09 6.27 48.79
C VAL A 110 19.63 7.30 49.76
N ASP A 111 18.76 7.84 50.63
CA ASP A 111 19.15 8.83 51.64
C ASP A 111 19.84 8.17 52.85
N LYS A 112 20.25 8.99 53.84
CA LYS A 112 20.89 8.51 55.07
C LYS A 112 20.00 7.65 56.00
N HIS A 113 18.70 7.52 55.71
CA HIS A 113 17.75 6.72 56.48
C HIS A 113 17.28 5.49 55.70
N ASP A 114 18.02 5.10 54.65
CA ASP A 114 17.71 3.97 53.76
C ASP A 114 16.38 4.12 53.00
N ILE A 115 15.93 5.36 52.79
CA ILE A 115 14.72 5.66 52.02
C ILE A 115 15.11 5.96 50.58
N VAL A 116 14.42 5.32 49.63
CA VAL A 116 14.54 5.65 48.20
C VAL A 116 13.85 6.98 47.92
N LYS A 117 14.60 7.90 47.33
CA LYS A 117 14.17 9.24 46.93
C LYS A 117 14.42 9.42 45.44
N HIS A 118 13.77 10.43 44.87
CA HIS A 118 14.01 10.82 43.50
C HIS A 118 13.99 12.34 43.35
N VAL A 119 14.81 12.86 42.44
CA VAL A 119 14.82 14.29 42.06
C VAL A 119 14.87 14.42 40.55
N GLY A 120 14.01 15.28 40.01
CA GLY A 120 13.95 15.57 38.57
C GLY A 120 14.87 16.73 38.21
N GLU A 121 15.44 16.70 37.01
CA GLU A 121 16.29 17.75 36.48
C GLU A 121 16.15 17.86 34.97
N ASP A 122 16.04 19.10 34.47
CA ASP A 122 15.99 19.42 33.05
C ASP A 122 17.23 20.19 32.64
N ILE A 123 17.97 19.67 31.66
CA ILE A 123 19.16 20.33 31.12
C ILE A 123 18.93 20.69 29.66
N PRO A 124 18.76 21.97 29.32
CA PRO A 124 18.74 22.38 27.92
C PRO A 124 20.13 22.21 27.30
N PHE A 125 20.18 21.72 26.07
CA PHE A 125 21.39 21.63 25.27
C PHE A 125 21.15 22.14 23.86
N ALA A 126 22.20 22.67 23.26
CA ALA A 126 22.26 23.03 21.85
C ALA A 126 23.70 22.82 21.37
N ASP A 127 23.86 22.09 20.28
CA ASP A 127 25.17 21.77 19.71
C ASP A 127 25.07 21.76 18.18
N ASP A 128 26.20 22.00 17.51
CA ASP A 128 26.28 21.95 16.06
C ASP A 128 27.06 20.72 15.59
N VAL A 129 26.40 19.92 14.76
CA VAL A 129 27.00 18.79 14.05
C VAL A 129 27.60 19.31 12.76
N THR A 130 28.88 19.06 12.55
CA THR A 130 29.54 19.36 11.27
C THR A 130 29.57 18.11 10.41
N LEU A 131 28.95 18.19 9.22
CA LEU A 131 29.00 17.12 8.24
C LEU A 131 30.42 16.92 7.72
N ASP A 132 30.81 15.71 7.34
CA ASP A 132 32.10 15.39 6.72
C ASP A 132 32.27 16.13 5.39
N VAL A 133 31.21 16.14 4.58
CA VAL A 133 31.16 16.79 3.27
C VAL A 133 30.02 17.81 3.24
N ALA A 134 30.32 19.01 2.73
CA ALA A 134 29.29 20.02 2.54
C ALA A 134 28.35 19.59 1.40
N GLN A 135 27.05 19.74 1.59
CA GLN A 135 26.04 19.27 0.64
C GLN A 135 25.33 20.47 0.00
N PRO A 136 25.44 20.67 -1.32
CA PRO A 136 24.64 21.66 -2.02
C PRO A 136 23.17 21.21 -2.03
N VAL A 137 22.24 22.17 -1.97
CA VAL A 137 20.80 21.89 -2.02
C VAL A 137 20.11 22.66 -3.15
N VAL A 138 19.05 22.11 -3.71
CA VAL A 138 18.27 22.78 -4.77
C VAL A 138 17.38 23.87 -4.17
N ASN A 139 16.68 23.56 -3.07
CA ASN A 139 15.79 24.48 -2.38
C ASN A 139 15.86 24.30 -0.86
N GLU A 140 16.30 25.35 -0.15
CA GLU A 140 16.41 25.35 1.32
C GLU A 140 15.09 25.03 2.03
N ASP A 141 13.95 25.48 1.49
CA ASP A 141 12.62 25.27 2.09
C ASP A 141 12.19 23.79 2.09
N ASN A 142 12.80 22.98 1.24
CA ASN A 142 12.50 21.55 1.11
C ASN A 142 13.47 20.67 1.91
N VAL A 143 14.42 21.26 2.63
CA VAL A 143 15.44 20.53 3.38
C VAL A 143 15.03 20.41 4.84
N TYR A 144 15.09 19.20 5.35
CA TYR A 144 14.81 18.90 6.76
C TYR A 144 15.73 17.81 7.28
N ILE A 145 15.83 17.72 8.61
CA ILE A 145 16.69 16.75 9.28
C ILE A 145 15.86 15.60 9.81
N LYS A 146 16.26 14.37 9.49
CA LYS A 146 15.73 13.16 10.11
C LYS A 146 16.73 12.63 11.12
N LEU A 147 16.31 12.51 12.38
CA LEU A 147 17.12 11.94 13.46
C LEU A 147 16.68 10.51 13.74
N LYS A 148 17.61 9.56 13.62
CA LYS A 148 17.38 8.14 13.90
C LYS A 148 18.28 7.65 15.03
N HIS A 149 17.98 6.44 15.54
CA HIS A 149 18.81 5.73 16.53
C HIS A 149 19.16 6.52 17.80
N LYS A 150 18.19 7.23 18.40
CA LYS A 150 18.37 8.00 19.63
C LYS A 150 18.76 7.08 20.79
N LYS A 151 20.03 7.11 21.22
CA LYS A 151 20.54 6.40 22.39
C LYS A 151 21.08 7.40 23.41
N ILE A 152 20.94 7.09 24.69
CA ILE A 152 21.46 7.92 25.79
C ILE A 152 22.27 6.99 26.71
N ASP A 153 23.53 7.34 26.96
CA ASP A 153 24.37 6.74 28.01
C ASP A 153 24.55 7.75 29.13
N MET A 154 24.23 7.36 30.36
CA MET A 154 24.41 8.21 31.55
C MET A 154 25.51 7.65 32.43
N ARG A 155 26.49 8.50 32.74
CA ARG A 155 27.56 8.22 33.71
C ARG A 155 27.46 9.18 34.88
N TRP A 156 27.74 8.70 36.08
CA TRP A 156 27.68 9.54 37.28
C TRP A 156 28.70 9.16 38.35
N ASP A 157 29.04 10.13 39.19
CA ASP A 157 29.92 9.98 40.34
C ASP A 157 29.41 10.84 41.51
N LEU A 158 29.09 10.18 42.64
CA LEU A 158 28.59 10.84 43.85
C LEU A 158 29.77 11.31 44.72
N ARG A 159 29.95 12.63 44.78
CA ARG A 159 30.97 13.29 45.60
C ARG A 159 30.36 13.83 46.89
N ARG A 160 31.01 13.51 48.02
CA ARG A 160 30.66 14.07 49.35
C ARG A 160 29.18 13.89 49.74
N GLY A 161 28.55 12.80 49.30
CA GLY A 161 27.17 12.44 49.63
C GLY A 161 26.09 13.41 49.16
N SER A 162 26.39 14.44 48.37
CA SER A 162 25.38 15.42 47.92
C SER A 162 25.70 16.08 46.58
N ARG A 163 26.94 16.02 46.09
CA ARG A 163 27.33 16.57 44.79
C ARG A 163 27.43 15.45 43.78
N LEU A 164 26.51 15.40 42.82
CA LEU A 164 26.47 14.38 41.79
C LEU A 164 27.03 14.94 40.48
N GLN A 165 28.21 14.47 40.09
CA GLN A 165 28.76 14.74 38.77
C GLN A 165 28.14 13.77 37.78
N GLN A 166 27.66 14.27 36.64
CA GLN A 166 26.92 13.51 35.65
C GLN A 166 27.43 13.86 34.25
N THR A 167 27.57 12.84 33.40
CA THR A 167 27.89 12.98 31.98
C THR A 167 26.88 12.17 31.20
N GLY A 168 26.06 12.86 30.40
CA GLY A 168 25.15 12.25 29.44
C GLY A 168 25.76 12.26 28.05
N VAL A 169 25.82 11.10 27.39
CA VAL A 169 26.23 10.98 25.99
C VAL A 169 25.02 10.58 25.17
N MET A 170 24.61 11.45 24.27
CA MET A 170 23.48 11.22 23.38
C MET A 170 24.01 10.89 21.99
N ILE A 171 23.61 9.74 21.45
CA ILE A 171 24.07 9.25 20.16
C ILE A 171 22.88 9.28 19.20
N PHE A 172 23.08 9.91 18.04
CA PHE A 172 22.06 10.05 17.01
C PHE A 172 22.64 9.73 15.65
N GLN A 173 21.79 9.25 14.75
CA GLN A 173 22.06 9.26 13.32
C GLN A 173 21.33 10.44 12.68
N VAL A 174 22.08 11.41 12.19
CA VAL A 174 21.59 12.61 11.50
C VAL A 174 21.51 12.32 10.01
N LYS A 175 20.33 12.49 9.42
CA LYS A 175 20.14 12.46 7.97
C LYS A 175 19.67 13.82 7.47
N VAL A 176 20.43 14.43 6.56
CA VAL A 176 20.00 15.62 5.83
C VAL A 176 19.22 15.15 4.61
N VAL A 177 17.97 15.59 4.50
CA VAL A 177 17.06 15.14 3.44
C VAL A 177 16.46 16.35 2.73
N GLU A 178 16.39 16.27 1.41
CA GLU A 178 15.73 17.26 0.57
C GLU A 178 14.60 16.60 -0.20
N ASP A 179 13.38 17.12 -0.08
CA ASP A 179 12.26 16.70 -0.91
C ASP A 179 12.38 17.31 -2.32
N ARG A 180 12.56 16.45 -3.33
CA ARG A 180 12.74 16.83 -4.73
C ARG A 180 11.55 16.37 -5.57
N GLN A 181 11.02 17.29 -6.36
CA GLN A 181 9.93 17.01 -7.29
C GLN A 181 10.48 16.58 -8.65
N ILE A 182 10.24 15.33 -9.04
CA ILE A 182 10.64 14.80 -10.34
C ILE A 182 9.42 14.34 -11.15
N PHE A 183 9.54 14.39 -12.48
CA PHE A 183 8.62 13.70 -13.36
C PHE A 183 9.13 12.29 -13.59
N VAL A 184 8.29 11.30 -13.28
CA VAL A 184 8.57 9.91 -13.60
C VAL A 184 7.66 9.46 -14.73
N ASN A 185 8.22 8.71 -15.66
CA ASN A 185 7.44 7.90 -16.58
C ASN A 185 6.91 6.71 -15.78
N VAL A 186 5.59 6.57 -15.70
CA VAL A 186 5.00 5.33 -15.17
C VAL A 186 4.80 4.37 -16.33
N CYS A 187 5.50 3.24 -16.28
CA CYS A 187 5.29 2.18 -17.27
C CYS A 187 3.80 1.76 -17.24
N PRO A 188 3.17 1.52 -18.40
CA PRO A 188 1.90 0.80 -18.42
C PRO A 188 2.10 -0.52 -17.66
N GLN A 189 1.09 -0.94 -16.86
CA GLN A 189 1.18 -2.17 -16.08
C GLN A 189 1.71 -3.31 -16.97
N LEU A 190 2.85 -3.90 -16.58
CA LEU A 190 3.48 -5.02 -17.28
C LEU A 190 2.41 -6.05 -17.65
N ASP A 191 2.36 -6.37 -18.94
CA ASP A 191 1.44 -7.31 -19.60
C ASP A 191 0.74 -8.26 -18.64
N ARG A 192 -0.53 -7.98 -18.32
CA ARG A 192 -1.42 -8.95 -17.70
C ARG A 192 -1.54 -10.12 -18.66
N LYS A 193 -0.79 -11.18 -18.40
CA LYS A 193 -0.83 -12.38 -19.24
C LYS A 193 -2.20 -13.04 -19.09
N CYS A 194 -2.81 -13.36 -20.23
CA CYS A 194 -3.92 -14.28 -20.29
C CYS A 194 -3.44 -15.67 -19.87
N VAL A 195 -3.55 -16.00 -18.58
CA VAL A 195 -3.11 -17.30 -18.04
C VAL A 195 -4.30 -18.26 -18.01
N LYS A 196 -4.24 -19.29 -18.86
CA LYS A 196 -5.23 -20.36 -18.88
C LYS A 196 -5.20 -21.17 -17.59
N GLY A 197 -6.36 -21.59 -17.11
CA GLY A 197 -6.49 -22.38 -15.88
C GLY A 197 -6.46 -21.57 -14.59
N VAL A 198 -6.31 -20.24 -14.66
CA VAL A 198 -6.43 -19.36 -13.49
C VAL A 198 -7.84 -18.80 -13.44
N ASN A 199 -8.51 -18.99 -12.30
CA ASN A 199 -9.81 -18.37 -12.05
C ASN A 199 -9.61 -16.89 -11.68
N LEU A 200 -10.23 -15.99 -12.44
CA LEU A 200 -10.19 -14.55 -12.21
C LEU A 200 -11.21 -14.10 -11.16
N LEU A 201 -12.17 -14.95 -10.83
CA LEU A 201 -13.17 -14.68 -9.79
C LEU A 201 -12.59 -15.01 -8.42
N LYS A 202 -12.91 -14.18 -7.44
CA LYS A 202 -12.66 -14.48 -6.02
C LYS A 202 -13.74 -15.43 -5.54
N ASP A 203 -13.34 -16.43 -4.74
CA ASP A 203 -14.28 -17.37 -4.12
C ASP A 203 -15.26 -17.97 -5.14
N GLY A 204 -14.71 -18.51 -6.25
CA GLY A 204 -15.51 -19.17 -7.29
C GLY A 204 -16.23 -20.43 -6.80
N GLU A 205 -15.72 -21.04 -5.72
CA GLU A 205 -16.34 -22.17 -5.00
C GLU A 205 -17.50 -21.71 -4.10
N LEU A 206 -17.73 -20.40 -3.95
CA LEU A 206 -18.87 -19.83 -3.21
C LEU A 206 -18.97 -20.30 -1.75
N GLU A 207 -17.83 -20.42 -1.07
CA GLU A 207 -17.76 -20.94 0.31
C GLU A 207 -17.63 -19.85 1.38
N SER A 208 -17.36 -18.60 0.98
CA SER A 208 -17.11 -17.49 1.91
C SER A 208 -18.34 -16.62 2.14
N TRP A 209 -18.98 -16.76 3.31
CA TRP A 209 -20.23 -16.08 3.66
C TRP A 209 -20.15 -15.27 4.95
N GLY A 210 -20.71 -14.06 4.95
CA GLY A 210 -20.87 -13.24 6.17
C GLY A 210 -22.14 -13.60 6.95
N THR A 211 -23.19 -14.03 6.24
CA THR A 211 -24.45 -14.59 6.76
C THR A 211 -25.01 -15.58 5.73
N ASP A 212 -26.06 -16.34 6.05
CA ASP A 212 -26.65 -17.32 5.14
C ASP A 212 -27.20 -16.72 3.83
N THR A 213 -27.36 -15.41 3.71
CA THR A 213 -27.84 -14.76 2.47
C THR A 213 -26.85 -13.74 1.91
N THR A 214 -25.65 -13.62 2.50
CA THR A 214 -24.67 -12.59 2.14
C THR A 214 -23.30 -13.20 1.88
N PRO A 215 -22.96 -13.52 0.62
CA PRO A 215 -21.61 -13.94 0.25
C PRO A 215 -20.62 -12.78 0.37
N ILE A 216 -19.36 -13.06 0.72
CA ILE A 216 -18.35 -12.03 1.02
C ILE A 216 -17.85 -11.34 -0.26
N PHE A 217 -17.63 -12.12 -1.32
CA PHE A 217 -17.00 -11.64 -2.56
C PHE A 217 -18.00 -11.40 -3.69
N TRP A 218 -19.26 -11.76 -3.49
CA TRP A 218 -20.30 -11.70 -4.51
C TRP A 218 -21.44 -10.79 -4.06
N GLY A 219 -22.02 -10.03 -5.00
CA GLY A 219 -23.31 -9.39 -4.81
C GLY A 219 -24.43 -10.40 -5.02
N ALA A 220 -25.45 -10.37 -4.16
CA ALA A 220 -26.53 -11.35 -4.19
C ALA A 220 -27.90 -10.73 -3.89
N SER A 221 -28.95 -11.30 -4.48
CA SER A 221 -30.36 -10.98 -4.22
C SER A 221 -31.20 -12.25 -4.37
N ASN A 222 -32.05 -12.55 -3.39
CA ASN A 222 -32.85 -13.78 -3.33
C ASN A 222 -32.00 -15.06 -3.46
N VAL A 223 -30.86 -15.06 -2.77
CA VAL A 223 -29.90 -16.16 -2.70
C VAL A 223 -29.76 -16.64 -1.26
N ILE A 224 -29.58 -17.94 -1.06
CA ILE A 224 -29.25 -18.54 0.24
C ILE A 224 -28.06 -19.50 0.11
N ARG A 225 -27.25 -19.58 1.16
CA ARG A 225 -26.12 -20.49 1.27
C ARG A 225 -26.60 -21.93 1.38
N GLU A 226 -25.91 -22.81 0.68
CA GLU A 226 -25.99 -24.26 0.87
C GLU A 226 -24.55 -24.79 1.08
N ASN A 227 -24.38 -26.00 1.62
CA ASN A 227 -23.06 -26.54 1.99
C ASN A 227 -22.05 -26.72 0.83
N SER A 228 -22.45 -26.44 -0.42
CA SER A 228 -21.62 -26.56 -1.62
C SER A 228 -22.04 -25.52 -2.66
N GLY A 229 -22.14 -24.26 -2.26
CA GLY A 229 -22.42 -23.13 -3.15
C GLY A 229 -23.64 -22.27 -2.79
N ALA A 230 -24.22 -21.63 -3.80
CA ALA A 230 -25.27 -20.62 -3.65
C ALA A 230 -26.58 -21.04 -4.34
N ILE A 231 -27.67 -21.12 -3.58
CA ILE A 231 -29.01 -21.36 -4.13
C ILE A 231 -29.63 -20.04 -4.56
N LEU A 232 -29.89 -19.89 -5.86
CA LEU A 232 -30.71 -18.84 -6.44
C LEU A 232 -32.19 -19.23 -6.37
N GLY A 233 -33.03 -18.25 -6.05
CA GLY A 233 -34.47 -18.47 -5.92
C GLY A 233 -34.86 -18.97 -4.53
N ASN A 234 -34.19 -18.51 -3.47
CA ASN A 234 -34.54 -18.86 -2.08
C ASN A 234 -36.05 -18.69 -1.83
N VAL A 235 -36.63 -17.62 -2.39
CA VAL A 235 -38.06 -17.51 -2.70
C VAL A 235 -38.26 -17.90 -4.17
N PRO A 236 -38.79 -19.09 -4.49
CA PRO A 236 -38.79 -19.64 -5.86
C PRO A 236 -39.64 -18.84 -6.87
N THR A 237 -40.57 -18.02 -6.40
CA THR A 237 -41.45 -17.20 -7.25
C THR A 237 -40.90 -15.81 -7.53
N ASN A 238 -39.74 -15.46 -6.96
CA ASN A 238 -39.11 -14.15 -7.16
C ASN A 238 -37.81 -14.31 -7.97
N SER A 239 -37.49 -13.31 -8.79
CA SER A 239 -36.20 -13.29 -9.48
C SER A 239 -35.03 -13.26 -8.48
N ALA A 240 -33.92 -13.87 -8.84
CA ALA A 240 -32.69 -13.86 -8.04
C ALA A 240 -31.49 -13.47 -8.89
N SER A 241 -30.46 -12.93 -8.26
CA SER A 241 -29.21 -12.56 -8.93
C SER A 241 -28.00 -12.86 -8.06
N LEU A 242 -26.94 -13.36 -8.68
CA LEU A 242 -25.63 -13.56 -8.07
C LEU A 242 -24.56 -12.99 -9.02
N PHE A 243 -23.69 -12.09 -8.57
CA PHE A 243 -22.75 -11.42 -9.47
C PHE A 243 -21.44 -11.00 -8.80
N GLN A 244 -20.37 -10.93 -9.59
CA GLN A 244 -19.07 -10.42 -9.14
C GLN A 244 -18.40 -9.63 -10.25
N THR A 245 -17.79 -8.50 -9.89
CA THR A 245 -16.99 -7.69 -10.81
C THR A 245 -15.51 -8.04 -10.68
N VAL A 246 -14.85 -8.16 -11.83
CA VAL A 246 -13.43 -8.44 -12.02
C VAL A 246 -12.79 -7.15 -12.56
N ASP A 247 -12.20 -6.37 -11.66
CA ASP A 247 -11.61 -5.05 -11.99
C ASP A 247 -10.14 -5.12 -12.41
N LEU A 248 -9.51 -6.28 -12.21
CA LEU A 248 -8.12 -6.55 -12.55
C LEU A 248 -8.04 -7.72 -13.53
N ASP A 249 -6.93 -7.86 -14.26
CA ASP A 249 -6.62 -9.03 -15.09
C ASP A 249 -7.57 -9.31 -16.29
N ILE A 250 -8.41 -8.33 -16.66
CA ILE A 250 -9.07 -8.31 -17.97
C ILE A 250 -8.11 -7.78 -19.04
N VAL A 251 -7.85 -8.61 -20.05
CA VAL A 251 -6.98 -8.39 -21.19
C VAL A 251 -7.86 -8.00 -22.39
N PRO A 252 -7.66 -6.83 -22.99
CA PRO A 252 -8.34 -6.44 -24.22
C PRO A 252 -8.12 -7.46 -25.33
N THR A 253 -9.12 -7.72 -26.18
CA THR A 253 -9.08 -8.75 -27.25
C THR A 253 -8.90 -10.19 -26.74
N GLY A 254 -8.99 -10.40 -25.43
CA GLY A 254 -8.96 -11.71 -24.80
C GLY A 254 -10.24 -12.51 -25.04
N THR A 255 -10.09 -13.81 -25.27
CA THR A 255 -11.18 -14.79 -25.24
C THR A 255 -11.29 -15.39 -23.85
N TYR A 256 -12.45 -15.20 -23.24
CA TYR A 256 -12.79 -15.69 -21.92
C TYR A 256 -13.70 -16.90 -22.00
N ARG A 257 -13.53 -17.82 -21.06
CA ARG A 257 -14.44 -18.93 -20.83
C ARG A 257 -14.92 -18.89 -19.39
N MET A 258 -16.22 -18.71 -19.22
CA MET A 258 -16.88 -18.81 -17.93
C MET A 258 -17.53 -20.19 -17.83
N CYS A 259 -17.20 -20.96 -16.80
CA CYS A 259 -17.87 -22.22 -16.51
C CYS A 259 -18.36 -22.24 -15.06
N PHE A 260 -19.44 -22.97 -14.80
CA PHE A 260 -20.02 -23.14 -13.47
C PHE A 260 -20.77 -24.46 -13.42
N ASP A 261 -21.00 -24.94 -12.21
CA ASP A 261 -21.83 -26.10 -11.96
C ASP A 261 -23.22 -25.62 -11.54
N ALA A 262 -24.27 -26.25 -12.07
CA ALA A 262 -25.63 -25.96 -11.66
C ALA A 262 -26.43 -27.25 -11.42
N THR A 263 -27.30 -27.18 -10.42
CA THR A 263 -28.19 -28.26 -10.01
C THR A 263 -29.57 -27.69 -9.72
N GLU A 264 -30.61 -28.28 -10.31
CA GLU A 264 -31.97 -27.96 -9.92
C GLU A 264 -32.28 -28.59 -8.55
N VAL A 265 -32.82 -27.78 -7.65
CA VAL A 265 -33.25 -28.20 -6.31
C VAL A 265 -34.74 -27.91 -6.16
N THR A 266 -35.51 -28.90 -5.72
CA THR A 266 -36.95 -28.79 -5.50
C THR A 266 -37.30 -28.99 -4.03
N PRO A 267 -37.51 -27.91 -3.26
CA PRO A 267 -37.92 -28.02 -1.87
C PRO A 267 -39.28 -28.75 -1.75
N GLY A 268 -39.28 -29.95 -1.18
CA GLY A 268 -40.51 -30.70 -0.85
C GLY A 268 -41.01 -31.70 -1.90
N GLY A 269 -40.24 -32.04 -2.94
CA GLY A 269 -40.60 -33.09 -3.92
C GLY A 269 -41.28 -32.56 -5.18
N ALA A 270 -42.25 -33.31 -5.75
CA ALA A 270 -42.88 -33.05 -7.06
C ALA A 270 -43.37 -31.60 -7.23
N ALA A 271 -42.49 -30.75 -7.76
CA ALA A 271 -42.63 -29.32 -7.84
C ALA A 271 -42.81 -28.89 -9.31
N THR A 272 -43.47 -27.76 -9.52
CA THR A 272 -43.52 -27.15 -10.86
C THR A 272 -42.21 -26.42 -11.10
N SER A 273 -41.41 -26.93 -12.05
CA SER A 273 -40.14 -26.31 -12.46
C SER A 273 -40.36 -25.44 -13.69
N ALA A 274 -40.43 -24.13 -13.46
CA ALA A 274 -40.75 -23.13 -14.48
C ALA A 274 -39.91 -21.87 -14.27
N TYR A 275 -38.64 -21.96 -14.63
CA TYR A 275 -37.68 -20.85 -14.55
C TYR A 275 -36.73 -20.84 -15.74
N THR A 276 -36.05 -19.71 -15.90
CA THR A 276 -34.90 -19.52 -16.78
C THR A 276 -33.70 -19.10 -15.93
N LEU A 277 -32.59 -19.81 -16.03
CA LEU A 277 -31.29 -19.36 -15.52
C LEU A 277 -30.51 -18.72 -16.67
N THR A 278 -30.11 -17.47 -16.51
CA THR A 278 -29.25 -16.75 -17.45
C THR A 278 -27.90 -16.48 -16.80
N ALA A 279 -26.82 -16.88 -17.46
CA ALA A 279 -25.46 -16.49 -17.09
C ALA A 279 -24.89 -15.50 -18.12
N GLU A 280 -24.22 -14.46 -17.65
CA GLU A 280 -23.73 -13.37 -18.49
C GLU A 280 -22.33 -12.91 -18.06
N VAL A 281 -21.51 -12.58 -19.05
CA VAL A 281 -20.24 -11.87 -18.88
C VAL A 281 -20.37 -10.51 -19.57
N VAL A 282 -20.28 -9.42 -18.81
CA VAL A 282 -20.41 -8.04 -19.30
C VAL A 282 -19.07 -7.33 -19.18
N PHE A 283 -18.55 -6.76 -20.25
CA PHE A 283 -17.30 -5.99 -20.25
C PHE A 283 -17.56 -4.49 -20.17
N TYR A 284 -16.72 -3.79 -19.41
CA TYR A 284 -16.79 -2.34 -19.23
C TYR A 284 -15.48 -1.67 -19.64
N ASN A 285 -15.56 -0.43 -20.12
CA ASN A 285 -14.38 0.41 -20.35
C ASN A 285 -13.92 1.16 -19.10
N ARG A 286 -12.83 1.91 -19.20
CA ARG A 286 -12.25 2.73 -18.12
C ARG A 286 -13.20 3.75 -17.47
N HIS A 287 -14.32 4.09 -18.13
CA HIS A 287 -15.32 5.02 -17.60
C HIS A 287 -16.54 4.30 -17.02
N GLY A 288 -16.49 2.97 -16.86
CA GLY A 288 -17.59 2.17 -16.33
C GLY A 288 -18.76 1.99 -17.29
N ARG A 289 -18.59 2.23 -18.60
CA ARG A 289 -19.63 1.98 -19.61
C ARG A 289 -19.50 0.58 -20.18
N VAL A 290 -20.63 -0.12 -20.34
CA VAL A 290 -20.69 -1.42 -21.02
C VAL A 290 -20.19 -1.26 -22.46
N VAL A 291 -19.28 -2.12 -22.88
CA VAL A 291 -18.73 -2.16 -24.24
C VAL A 291 -19.14 -3.42 -25.01
N SER A 292 -19.31 -4.54 -24.31
CA SER A 292 -19.90 -5.76 -24.86
C SER A 292 -20.49 -6.60 -23.73
N SER A 293 -21.39 -7.51 -24.08
CA SER A 293 -21.83 -8.59 -23.20
C SER A 293 -22.09 -9.85 -23.99
N GLU A 294 -21.93 -10.98 -23.31
CA GLU A 294 -22.25 -12.30 -23.83
C GLU A 294 -23.09 -13.02 -22.79
N SER A 295 -24.16 -13.68 -23.22
CA SER A 295 -25.10 -14.34 -22.30
C SER A 295 -25.60 -15.66 -22.85
N GLN A 296 -25.86 -16.62 -21.98
CA GLN A 296 -26.53 -17.86 -22.31
C GLN A 296 -27.59 -18.18 -21.27
N SER A 297 -28.71 -18.74 -21.72
CA SER A 297 -29.83 -19.10 -20.86
C SER A 297 -30.17 -20.57 -20.95
N TRP A 298 -30.61 -21.13 -19.83
CA TRP A 298 -31.07 -22.51 -19.69
C TRP A 298 -32.42 -22.53 -19.00
N THR A 299 -33.38 -23.27 -19.56
CA THR A 299 -34.68 -23.51 -18.93
C THR A 299 -34.58 -24.67 -17.93
N ALA A 300 -35.56 -24.79 -17.05
CA ALA A 300 -35.67 -25.91 -16.10
C ALA A 300 -35.40 -27.29 -16.74
N SER A 301 -36.00 -27.59 -17.90
CA SER A 301 -35.79 -28.88 -18.60
C SER A 301 -34.35 -29.16 -19.06
N GLN A 302 -33.46 -28.16 -19.04
CA GLN A 302 -32.06 -28.27 -19.43
C GLN A 302 -31.11 -28.36 -18.23
N ILE A 303 -31.63 -28.22 -17.01
CA ILE A 303 -30.89 -28.35 -15.76
C ILE A 303 -31.44 -29.58 -15.02
N PRO A 304 -30.68 -30.68 -14.95
CA PRO A 304 -31.17 -31.92 -14.35
C PRO A 304 -31.52 -31.78 -12.86
N ASP A 305 -32.67 -32.34 -12.49
CA ASP A 305 -33.12 -32.46 -11.10
C ASP A 305 -32.11 -33.20 -10.24
N ASN A 306 -31.69 -32.59 -9.14
CA ASN A 306 -30.80 -33.19 -8.13
C ASN A 306 -29.51 -33.79 -8.70
N SER A 307 -29.07 -33.36 -9.89
CA SER A 307 -27.85 -33.82 -10.53
C SER A 307 -27.05 -32.64 -11.07
N THR A 308 -25.86 -32.47 -10.51
CA THR A 308 -24.94 -31.38 -10.88
C THR A 308 -24.41 -31.55 -12.29
N THR A 309 -24.55 -30.50 -13.11
CA THR A 309 -24.04 -30.44 -14.47
C THR A 309 -23.17 -29.20 -14.68
N ARG A 310 -22.07 -29.34 -15.42
CA ARG A 310 -21.14 -28.26 -15.79
C ARG A 310 -21.66 -27.51 -17.02
N TYR A 311 -21.84 -26.20 -16.89
CA TYR A 311 -22.22 -25.29 -17.97
C TYR A 311 -21.08 -24.33 -18.28
N CYS A 312 -20.95 -23.92 -19.55
CA CYS A 312 -19.92 -22.98 -19.97
C CYS A 312 -20.43 -22.00 -21.03
N LEU A 313 -19.90 -20.78 -20.99
CA LEU A 313 -20.12 -19.67 -21.92
C LEU A 313 -18.76 -19.11 -22.33
N ASN A 314 -18.57 -18.80 -23.61
CA ASN A 314 -17.36 -18.13 -24.10
C ASN A 314 -17.68 -16.69 -24.44
N ALA A 315 -16.87 -15.74 -23.98
CA ALA A 315 -17.06 -14.31 -24.23
C ALA A 315 -15.78 -13.68 -24.79
N MET A 316 -15.93 -12.65 -25.63
CA MET A 316 -14.79 -11.93 -26.21
C MET A 316 -14.75 -10.49 -25.68
N ALA A 317 -13.61 -10.12 -25.10
CA ALA A 317 -13.37 -8.76 -24.62
C ALA A 317 -12.97 -7.85 -25.81
N PRO A 318 -13.65 -6.72 -26.06
CA PRO A 318 -13.23 -5.75 -27.06
C PRO A 318 -11.97 -4.98 -26.63
N GLU A 319 -11.39 -4.19 -27.53
CA GLU A 319 -10.15 -3.43 -27.28
C GLU A 319 -10.27 -2.42 -26.11
N GLU A 320 -11.48 -1.92 -25.89
CA GLU A 320 -11.77 -0.94 -24.84
C GLU A 320 -12.06 -1.58 -23.47
N ALA A 321 -12.17 -2.92 -23.38
CA ALA A 321 -12.49 -3.62 -22.14
C ALA A 321 -11.40 -3.43 -21.08
N ARG A 322 -11.80 -3.14 -19.84
CA ARG A 322 -10.90 -2.92 -18.70
C ARG A 322 -11.34 -3.68 -17.45
N SER A 323 -12.62 -3.94 -17.30
CA SER A 323 -13.19 -4.82 -16.26
C SER A 323 -14.32 -5.66 -16.83
N ALA A 324 -14.72 -6.70 -16.09
CA ALA A 324 -15.82 -7.58 -16.44
C ALA A 324 -16.76 -7.82 -15.25
N LEU A 325 -18.03 -8.09 -15.51
CA LEU A 325 -19.02 -8.55 -14.53
C LEU A 325 -19.47 -9.95 -14.95
N VAL A 326 -19.34 -10.91 -14.04
CA VAL A 326 -20.02 -12.20 -14.14
C VAL A 326 -21.33 -12.10 -13.38
N ARG A 327 -22.44 -12.46 -14.02
CA ARG A 327 -23.78 -12.40 -13.42
C ARG A 327 -24.59 -13.64 -13.77
N PHE A 328 -25.23 -14.19 -12.76
CA PHE A 328 -26.32 -15.16 -12.87
C PHE A 328 -27.64 -14.47 -12.53
N THR A 329 -28.66 -14.74 -13.33
CA THR A 329 -30.03 -14.27 -13.12
C THR A 329 -30.95 -15.47 -13.18
N PHE A 330 -31.74 -15.65 -12.13
CA PHE A 330 -32.83 -16.62 -12.10
C PHE A 330 -34.14 -15.87 -12.30
N ASP A 331 -34.90 -16.24 -13.32
CA ASP A 331 -36.21 -15.68 -13.61
C ASP A 331 -37.29 -16.75 -13.49
N PRO A 332 -38.19 -16.67 -12.50
CA PRO A 332 -39.31 -17.58 -12.38
C PRO A 332 -40.36 -17.21 -13.42
N ASN A 333 -40.38 -17.95 -14.52
CA ASN A 333 -41.32 -17.80 -15.64
C ASN A 333 -42.79 -18.09 -15.25
N SER A 334 -43.06 -18.40 -13.99
CA SER A 334 -44.39 -18.72 -13.48
C SER A 334 -44.50 -18.41 -11.99
N ALA A 335 -45.66 -17.86 -11.59
CA ALA A 335 -45.99 -17.60 -10.18
C ALA A 335 -46.17 -18.88 -9.34
N VAL A 336 -46.22 -20.06 -9.99
CA VAL A 336 -46.26 -21.37 -9.31
C VAL A 336 -44.94 -22.12 -9.40
N ASN A 337 -43.86 -21.48 -9.86
CA ASN A 337 -42.53 -22.09 -9.82
C ASN A 337 -42.15 -22.42 -8.37
N ALA A 338 -41.70 -23.65 -8.16
CA ALA A 338 -41.24 -24.15 -6.86
C ALA A 338 -39.80 -24.67 -6.91
N ALA A 339 -39.16 -24.64 -8.09
CA ALA A 339 -37.76 -25.03 -8.25
C ALA A 339 -36.80 -23.87 -7.96
N GLN A 340 -35.61 -24.23 -7.51
CA GLN A 340 -34.47 -23.37 -7.22
C GLN A 340 -33.25 -23.88 -7.98
N VAL A 341 -32.19 -23.07 -8.07
CA VAL A 341 -30.95 -23.49 -8.72
C VAL A 341 -29.77 -23.29 -7.78
N LEU A 342 -29.09 -24.37 -7.43
CA LEU A 342 -27.79 -24.32 -6.76
C LEU A 342 -26.70 -24.06 -7.82
N ILE A 343 -25.86 -23.06 -7.56
CA ILE A 343 -24.68 -22.72 -8.38
C ILE A 343 -23.42 -22.97 -7.55
N ASP A 344 -22.41 -23.57 -8.18
CA ASP A 344 -21.11 -23.88 -7.56
C ASP A 344 -19.97 -23.83 -8.60
N ASN A 345 -18.71 -23.89 -8.15
CA ASN A 345 -17.48 -24.04 -8.94
C ASN A 345 -17.37 -23.08 -10.13
N VAL A 346 -17.72 -21.81 -9.89
CA VAL A 346 -17.71 -20.74 -10.88
C VAL A 346 -16.29 -20.33 -11.21
N MET A 347 -15.93 -20.46 -12.49
CA MET A 347 -14.62 -20.11 -13.02
C MET A 347 -14.77 -19.19 -14.21
N LEU A 348 -14.13 -18.01 -14.15
CA LEU A 348 -13.86 -17.18 -15.33
C LEU A 348 -12.37 -17.28 -15.63
N GLU A 349 -12.00 -17.85 -16.77
CA GLU A 349 -10.60 -17.92 -17.19
C GLU A 349 -10.39 -17.22 -18.53
N CYS A 350 -9.18 -16.67 -18.71
CA CYS A 350 -8.72 -16.20 -20.00
C CYS A 350 -8.07 -17.37 -20.75
N THR A 351 -8.59 -17.71 -21.93
CA THR A 351 -8.17 -18.90 -22.69
C THR A 351 -7.16 -18.60 -23.80
N ARG A 352 -7.23 -17.40 -24.39
CA ARG A 352 -6.37 -16.96 -25.49
C ARG A 352 -6.48 -15.44 -25.65
N VAL A 353 -5.44 -14.80 -26.19
CA VAL A 353 -5.52 -13.44 -26.75
C VAL A 353 -5.51 -13.53 -28.27
N GLN A 354 -6.32 -12.74 -28.98
CA GLN A 354 -6.17 -12.64 -30.43
C GLN A 354 -4.84 -11.94 -30.75
N ASN A 355 -3.99 -12.61 -31.52
CA ASN A 355 -2.62 -12.18 -31.86
C ASN A 355 -2.54 -10.89 -32.71
N GLN A 356 -3.63 -10.14 -32.92
CA GLN A 356 -3.59 -8.93 -33.76
C GLN A 356 -2.74 -7.80 -33.16
N TYR A 357 -2.51 -7.81 -31.84
CA TYR A 357 -1.58 -6.89 -31.17
C TYR A 357 -0.22 -7.52 -30.80
N TYR A 358 -0.13 -8.86 -30.76
CA TYR A 358 0.98 -9.57 -30.12
C TYR A 358 2.07 -10.09 -31.08
N GLU A 359 1.79 -10.18 -32.40
CA GLU A 359 2.83 -10.62 -33.36
C GLU A 359 3.88 -9.54 -33.69
N LYS A 360 3.69 -8.29 -33.26
CA LYS A 360 4.69 -7.23 -33.48
C LYS A 360 5.81 -7.19 -32.43
N TYR A 361 5.67 -7.93 -31.31
CA TYR A 361 6.56 -7.82 -30.14
C TYR A 361 7.40 -9.07 -29.84
N TYR A 362 7.33 -10.14 -30.67
CA TYR A 362 8.06 -11.39 -30.41
C TYR A 362 8.85 -11.93 -31.62
N THR A 363 8.99 -11.18 -32.70
CA THR A 363 9.95 -11.46 -33.78
C THR A 363 10.97 -10.32 -33.88
N GLY A 364 11.99 -10.39 -33.03
CA GLY A 364 13.17 -9.54 -33.03
C GLY A 364 14.28 -10.21 -32.24
#